data_AF-A0A3M0A6T7-F1
#
_entry.id   AF-A0A3M0A6T7-F1
#
_cell.length_a   1.000
_cell.length_b   1.000
_cell.length_c   1.000
_cell.angle_alpha   90.00
_cell.angle_beta   90.00
_cell.angle_gamma   90.00
#
_symmetry.space_group_name_H-M   'P 1'
#
loop_
_entity.id
_entity.type
_entity.pdbx_description
1 polymer ?
#
loop_
_entity_poly.entity_id
_entity_poly.type
_entity_poly.pdbx_seq_one_letter_code
_entity_poly.pdbx_strand_id
1 'polypeptide(L)'
;MFPIIEYLVRYDYISKVLCINKDKPKLECNGQCHLMKQAAKSAESDGPISTNKKLSSQEIVFVFFEELTSQTILPLYFHKTEKANSFYSNLYSYRLSGFLFRPPAIIS
;
A
#
# COMPACT_ATOMS: atom_id res chain seq x y z
N MET A 1 8.87 16.75 24.90
CA MET A 1 9.61 15.91 25.88
C MET A 1 8.92 14.56 26.16
N PHE A 2 7.59 14.53 26.32
CA PHE A 2 6.79 13.34 26.66
C PHE A 2 7.04 12.04 25.84
N PRO A 3 7.13 12.06 24.49
CA PRO A 3 7.27 10.82 23.71
C PRO A 3 8.63 10.12 23.91
N ILE A 4 9.68 10.86 24.25
CA ILE A 4 11.02 10.29 24.49
C ILE A 4 11.04 9.53 25.82
N ILE A 5 10.41 10.09 26.85
CA ILE A 5 10.33 9.46 28.18
C ILE A 5 9.50 8.19 28.09
N GLU A 6 8.35 8.22 27.42
CA GLU A 6 7.52 7.05 27.21
C GLU A 6 8.26 5.93 26.44
N TYR A 7 9.02 6.31 25.41
CA TYR A 7 9.85 5.36 24.66
C TYR A 7 10.90 4.68 25.54
N LEU A 8 11.59 5.43 26.41
CA LEU A 8 12.60 4.88 27.32
C LEU A 8 11.99 3.93 28.35
N VAL A 9 10.85 4.29 28.94
CA VAL A 9 10.15 3.45 29.93
C VAL A 9 9.66 2.15 29.31
N ARG A 10 9.19 2.18 28.05
CA ARG A 10 8.68 1.00 27.35
C ARG A 10 9.72 0.30 26.47
N TYR A 11 10.99 0.70 26.53
CA TYR A 11 12.02 0.22 25.61
C TYR A 11 12.15 -1.31 25.60
N ASP A 12 12.08 -1.93 26.78
CA ASP A 12 12.14 -3.39 26.94
C ASP A 12 10.97 -4.11 26.28
N TYR A 13 9.75 -3.60 26.45
CA TYR A 13 8.57 -4.17 25.80
C TYR A 13 8.63 -4.01 24.28
N ILE A 14 8.98 -2.82 23.81
CA ILE A 14 9.11 -2.53 22.38
C ILE A 14 10.17 -3.44 21.75
N SER A 15 11.33 -3.58 22.40
CA SER A 15 12.48 -4.30 21.86
C SER A 15 12.30 -5.82 21.84
N LYS A 16 11.53 -6.40 22.76
CA LYS A 16 11.32 -7.85 22.91
C LYS A 16 10.01 -8.36 22.30
N VAL A 17 8.94 -7.55 22.34
CA VAL A 17 7.59 -7.98 21.91
C VAL A 17 7.22 -7.42 20.55
N LEU A 18 7.47 -6.12 20.30
CA LEU A 18 7.07 -5.47 19.05
C LEU A 18 8.12 -5.61 17.94
N CYS A 19 9.38 -5.86 18.30
CA CYS A 19 10.48 -5.99 17.35
C CYS A 19 10.70 -7.45 16.92
N ILE A 20 9.66 -8.03 16.31
CA ILE A 20 9.52 -9.47 16.03
C ILE A 20 10.51 -9.95 14.93
N ASN A 21 11.00 -9.04 14.09
CA ASN A 21 11.80 -9.35 12.90
C ASN A 21 13.24 -8.81 12.96
N LYS A 22 13.84 -8.70 14.15
CA LYS A 22 15.23 -8.23 14.30
C LYS A 22 16.24 -9.12 13.58
N ASP A 23 16.08 -10.43 13.67
CA ASP A 23 17.02 -11.39 13.07
C ASP A 23 16.75 -11.66 11.58
N LYS A 24 15.53 -11.31 11.11
CA LYS A 24 15.09 -11.48 9.71
C LYS A 24 14.26 -10.28 9.25
N PRO A 25 14.89 -9.10 9.05
CA PRO A 25 14.19 -7.85 8.74
C PRO A 25 13.41 -7.87 7.42
N LYS A 26 13.71 -8.83 6.53
CA LYS A 26 13.00 -9.06 5.27
C LYS A 26 12.39 -10.47 5.28
N LEU A 27 11.30 -10.65 6.01
CA LEU A 27 10.40 -11.74 5.66
C LEU A 27 9.70 -11.31 4.37
N GLU A 28 10.03 -11.97 3.26
CA GLU A 28 9.35 -11.84 1.95
C GLU A 28 7.94 -12.44 2.02
N CYS A 29 7.19 -12.08 3.06
CA CYS A 29 5.91 -12.67 3.36
C CYS A 29 4.96 -12.45 2.18
N ASN A 30 5.10 -11.36 1.39
CA ASN A 30 4.38 -11.14 0.12
C ASN A 30 2.88 -11.53 0.19
N GLY A 31 2.24 -11.33 1.35
CA GLY A 31 0.87 -11.77 1.64
C GLY A 31 0.68 -13.26 1.98
N GLN A 32 1.64 -14.15 1.71
CA GLN A 32 1.60 -15.60 1.94
C GLN A 32 1.28 -15.98 3.39
N CYS A 33 1.90 -15.37 4.39
CA CYS A 33 1.63 -15.72 5.80
C CYS A 33 0.21 -15.32 6.22
N HIS A 34 -0.34 -14.26 5.64
CA HIS A 34 -1.72 -13.83 5.88
C HIS A 34 -2.70 -14.75 5.14
N LEU A 35 -2.40 -15.10 3.89
CA LEU A 35 -3.14 -16.10 3.11
C LEU A 35 -3.20 -17.45 3.83
N MET A 36 -2.08 -17.95 4.35
CA MET A 36 -2.06 -19.20 5.12
C MET A 36 -2.95 -19.12 6.37
N LYS A 37 -2.91 -17.99 7.10
CA LYS A 37 -3.78 -17.78 8.27
C LYS A 37 -5.26 -17.73 7.89
N GLN A 38 -5.61 -17.10 6.77
CA GLN A 38 -7.00 -17.04 6.30
C GLN A 38 -7.48 -18.40 5.78
N ALA A 39 -6.64 -19.12 5.05
CA ALA A 39 -6.94 -20.47 4.56
C ALA A 39 -7.16 -21.47 5.70
N ALA A 40 -6.31 -21.43 6.74
CA ALA A 40 -6.48 -22.26 7.94
C ALA A 40 -7.81 -21.96 8.65
N LYS A 41 -8.17 -20.68 8.81
CA LYS A 41 -9.45 -20.28 9.41
C LYS A 41 -10.66 -20.77 8.61
N SER A 42 -10.59 -20.73 7.27
CA SER A 42 -11.65 -21.26 6.40
C SER A 42 -11.79 -22.78 6.53
N ALA A 43 -10.67 -23.49 6.64
CA ALA A 43 -10.65 -24.94 6.79
C ALA A 43 -11.18 -25.41 8.17
N GLU A 44 -11.08 -24.57 9.20
CA GLU A 44 -11.64 -24.85 10.52
C GLU A 44 -13.15 -24.52 10.62
N SER A 45 -13.64 -23.57 9.82
CA SER A 45 -15.07 -23.19 9.80
C SER A 45 -15.95 -24.13 8.97
N ASP A 46 -15.35 -24.86 8.03
CA ASP A 46 -16.04 -25.89 7.27
C ASP A 46 -15.82 -27.24 7.97
N GLY A 47 -16.90 -27.85 8.48
CA GLY A 47 -16.87 -29.24 8.98
C GLY A 47 -16.36 -30.22 7.91
N PRO A 48 -16.25 -31.53 8.18
CA PRO A 48 -15.60 -32.48 7.27
C PRO A 48 -16.38 -32.62 5.96
N ILE A 49 -16.10 -31.75 4.99
CA ILE A 49 -16.69 -31.77 3.67
C ILE A 49 -15.63 -32.31 2.73
N SER A 50 -15.83 -33.59 2.43
CA SER A 50 -15.33 -34.35 1.29
C SER A 50 -14.48 -33.58 0.28
N THR A 51 -13.24 -34.03 0.18
CA THR A 51 -12.44 -34.11 -1.03
C THR A 51 -13.32 -34.20 -2.28
N ASN A 52 -13.06 -33.34 -3.27
CA ASN A 52 -13.67 -33.24 -4.61
C ASN A 52 -14.64 -32.08 -4.82
N LYS A 53 -14.06 -30.88 -4.99
CA LYS A 53 -14.53 -29.99 -6.06
C LYS A 53 -13.33 -29.37 -6.73
N LYS A 54 -12.87 -29.99 -7.83
CA LYS A 54 -12.08 -29.29 -8.86
C LYS A 54 -12.98 -28.20 -9.42
N LEU A 55 -12.96 -27.03 -8.81
CA LEU A 55 -13.60 -25.84 -9.35
C LEU A 55 -12.67 -25.34 -10.46
N SER A 56 -12.86 -25.89 -11.66
CA SER A 56 -12.35 -25.29 -12.88
C SER A 56 -13.20 -24.06 -13.18
N SER A 57 -13.09 -23.02 -12.35
CA SER A 57 -13.51 -21.69 -12.75
C SER A 57 -12.45 -21.17 -13.71
N GLN A 58 -12.78 -21.09 -15.00
CA GLN A 58 -12.02 -20.25 -15.90
C GLN A 58 -12.16 -18.82 -15.37
N GLU A 59 -11.13 -18.34 -14.68
CA GLU A 59 -11.07 -16.96 -14.23
C GLU A 59 -10.95 -16.08 -15.47
N ILE A 60 -12.05 -15.40 -15.83
CA ILE A 60 -12.01 -14.36 -16.85
C ILE A 60 -11.29 -13.17 -16.23
N VAL A 61 -10.01 -13.00 -16.58
CA VAL A 61 -9.20 -11.87 -16.15
C VAL A 61 -9.48 -10.71 -17.10
N PHE A 62 -10.22 -9.71 -16.63
CA PHE A 62 -10.39 -8.45 -17.35
C PHE A 62 -9.14 -7.59 -17.14
N VAL A 63 -8.42 -7.32 -18.23
CA VAL A 63 -7.28 -6.39 -18.22
C VAL A 63 -7.76 -5.06 -18.78
N PHE A 64 -7.77 -4.03 -17.95
CA PHE A 64 -8.10 -2.66 -18.36
C PHE A 64 -6.82 -1.90 -18.67
N PHE A 65 -6.76 -1.26 -19.84
CA PHE A 65 -5.65 -0.40 -20.26
C PHE A 65 -6.22 0.94 -20.72
N GLU A 66 -5.67 2.02 -20.18
CA GLU A 66 -5.97 3.39 -20.63
C GLU A 66 -4.68 4.03 -21.14
N GLU A 67 -4.72 4.57 -22.35
CA GLU A 67 -3.56 5.21 -22.96
C GLU A 67 -3.37 6.61 -22.34
N LEU A 68 -2.18 6.87 -21.79
CA LEU A 68 -1.88 8.15 -21.18
C LEU A 68 -1.74 9.23 -22.26
N THR A 69 -2.60 10.24 -22.21
CA THR A 69 -2.42 11.45 -23.02
C THR A 69 -1.25 12.28 -22.49
N SER A 70 -0.49 12.89 -23.41
CA SER A 70 0.66 13.71 -23.05
C SER A 70 0.21 14.94 -22.25
N GLN A 71 0.79 15.11 -21.06
CA GLN A 71 0.56 16.30 -20.24
C GLN A 71 1.63 17.34 -20.57
N THR A 72 1.21 18.54 -20.96
CA THR A 72 2.13 19.67 -21.13
C THR A 72 2.50 20.22 -19.76
N ILE A 73 3.77 20.05 -19.36
CA ILE A 73 4.32 20.69 -18.17
C ILE A 73 4.59 22.16 -18.54
N LEU A 74 3.87 23.08 -17.91
CA LEU A 74 4.18 24.51 -18.02
C LEU A 74 5.56 24.77 -17.40
N PRO A 75 6.44 25.55 -18.06
CA PRO A 75 7.74 25.89 -17.51
C PRO A 75 7.56 26.69 -16.22
N LEU A 76 8.19 26.21 -15.13
CA LEU A 76 8.27 26.97 -13.89
C LEU A 76 9.35 28.04 -14.05
N TYR A 77 8.94 29.30 -14.05
CA TYR A 77 9.87 30.42 -14.01
C TYR A 77 10.30 30.68 -12.56
N PHE A 78 11.56 30.38 -12.26
CA PHE A 78 12.17 30.71 -10.98
C PHE A 78 12.76 32.11 -11.07
N HIS A 79 12.27 33.04 -10.24
CA HIS A 79 12.94 34.32 -10.06
C HIS A 79 14.21 34.08 -9.23
N LYS A 80 15.37 34.47 -9.76
CA LYS A 80 16.62 34.45 -8.98
C LYS A 80 16.48 35.47 -7.85
N THR A 81 16.31 35.00 -6.62
CA THR A 81 16.31 35.85 -5.43
C THR A 81 17.71 35.85 -4.84
N GLU A 82 18.23 37.02 -4.48
CA GLU A 82 19.58 37.11 -3.90
C GLU A 82 19.64 36.63 -2.44
N LYS A 83 18.47 36.46 -1.81
CA LYS A 83 18.33 35.97 -0.44
C LYS A 83 17.56 34.65 -0.46
N ALA A 84 18.15 33.61 0.13
CA ALA A 84 17.44 32.37 0.39
C ALA A 84 16.23 32.67 1.27
N ASN A 85 15.03 32.46 0.74
CA ASN A 85 13.81 32.61 1.51
C ASN A 85 13.71 31.44 2.50
N SER A 86 13.74 31.72 3.81
CA SER A 86 13.57 30.70 4.86
C SER A 86 12.10 30.36 5.11
N PHE A 87 11.17 31.08 4.49
CA PHE A 87 9.74 30.81 4.62
C PHE A 87 9.30 29.65 3.72
N TYR A 88 8.42 28.81 4.26
CA TYR A 88 7.83 27.69 3.54
C TYR A 88 7.11 28.18 2.28
N SER A 89 7.48 27.62 1.13
CA SER A 89 6.80 27.85 -0.14
C SER A 89 6.05 26.59 -0.52
N ASN A 90 4.71 26.66 -0.57
CA ASN A 90 3.91 25.54 -1.02
C ASN A 90 3.93 25.47 -2.55
N LEU A 91 4.75 24.57 -3.10
CA LEU A 91 4.85 24.32 -4.55
C LEU A 91 3.84 23.28 -5.03
N TYR A 92 2.85 22.93 -4.22
CA TYR A 92 1.81 21.98 -4.60
C TYR A 92 1.00 22.53 -5.77
N SER A 93 0.99 21.78 -6.86
CA SER A 93 0.04 21.96 -7.95
C SER A 93 -0.86 20.73 -8.01
N TYR A 94 -2.16 20.94 -7.80
CA TYR A 94 -3.12 19.86 -7.90
C TYR A 94 -3.19 19.38 -9.36
N ARG A 95 -2.75 18.15 -9.61
CA ARG A 95 -2.97 17.45 -10.88
C ARG A 95 -4.23 16.61 -10.70
N LEU A 96 -5.39 17.18 -11.04
CA LEU A 96 -6.61 16.37 -11.18
C LEU A 96 -6.43 15.44 -12.38
N SER A 97 -6.00 14.20 -12.13
CA SER A 97 -6.15 13.15 -13.12
C SER A 97 -7.56 12.59 -12.99
N GLY A 98 -8.46 13.04 -13.86
CA GLY A 98 -9.90 12.71 -13.78
C GLY A 98 -10.23 11.23 -13.97
N PHE A 99 -9.27 10.41 -14.39
CA PHE A 99 -9.57 9.08 -14.96
C PHE A 99 -8.90 7.90 -14.26
N LEU A 100 -7.89 8.09 -13.40
CA LEU A 100 -7.00 6.98 -13.01
C LEU A 100 -7.57 5.89 -12.10
N PHE A 101 -8.77 6.04 -11.52
CA PHE A 101 -9.29 5.06 -10.55
C PHE A 101 -10.83 4.99 -10.51
N ARG A 102 -11.49 4.94 -11.66
CA ARG A 102 -12.91 4.57 -11.67
C ARG A 102 -13.06 3.23 -12.39
N PRO A 103 -13.73 2.23 -11.78
CA PRO A 103 -14.13 1.05 -12.53
C PRO A 103 -14.96 1.51 -13.75
N PRO A 104 -14.86 0.82 -14.90
CA PRO A 104 -15.62 1.18 -16.09
C PRO A 104 -17.11 1.31 -15.75
N ALA A 105 -17.73 2.40 -16.18
CA ALA A 105 -19.17 2.59 -16.00
C ALA A 105 -19.99 1.70 -16.97
N ILE A 106 -19.34 1.11 -17.97
CA ILE A 106 -19.99 0.32 -19.02
C ILE A 106 -19.34 -1.07 -19.05
N ILE A 107 -20.16 -2.09 -18.82
CA ILE A 107 -19.85 -3.49 -19.06
C ILE A 107 -20.41 -3.77 -20.46
N SER A 108 -19.54 -4.01 -21.44
CA SER A 108 -19.92 -4.56 -22.75
C SER A 108 -19.53 -6.03 -22.85
#